data_AF-A0A9J6FFV1-F1
#
_entry.id   AF-A0A9J6FFV1-F1
#
_cell.length_a   1.000
_cell.length_b   1.000
_cell.length_c   1.000
_cell.angle_alpha   90.00
_cell.angle_beta   90.00
_cell.angle_gamma   90.00
#
_symmetry.space_group_name_H-M   'P 1'
#
loop_
_entity.id
_entity.type
_entity.pdbx_description
1 polymer ?
#
loop_
_entity_poly.entity_id
_entity_poly.type
_entity_poly.pdbx_seq_one_letter_code
_entity_poly.pdbx_strand_id
1 'polypeptide(L)'
;MRKHDKYEDRCISMAKTEAGRPDEPVRVRSVDMYVSYNAEQHFTKGFHRTKSEKPAPVLRRGQTFAMVANLSRPFNTQTDSLSLFFGIKGVDRTSYNKNAVAMVPVSFTEGDTLATNAWGAVVRKSEDKSLLIEVMTPADCIVGAWIMDLDTKLRSQRESPGLRYTYPDLIYILFNPWCKDDTVYIENPDLRFEYVLMHVGAIWRGSYQNLRPCHWKYGHFEENVLDCCLYLLTNVGKLKLPACADPVLVARHVSAVVNSSDDQGVLMGNWSQNFAGGVPPISWTGSNAILQQYYKTKKPVKFGQCWVFAGVTTAEHGSVTNRLDAPARVLAVTQ
;
A
#
# COMPACT_ATOMS: atom_id res chain seq x y z
N MET A 1 18.07 23.86 47.08
CA MET A 1 17.14 24.03 45.94
C MET A 1 17.90 23.69 44.67
N ARG A 2 17.78 22.42 44.26
CA ARG A 2 18.24 21.92 42.96
C ARG A 2 17.15 22.23 41.92
N LYS A 3 17.57 22.22 40.65
CA LYS A 3 16.79 22.08 39.40
C LYS A 3 16.37 23.40 38.75
N HIS A 4 17.25 23.99 37.94
CA HIS A 4 16.76 24.68 36.74
C HIS A 4 17.69 24.78 35.51
N ASP A 5 18.94 24.30 35.51
CA ASP A 5 19.86 24.54 34.37
C ASP A 5 20.43 23.27 33.70
N LYS A 6 19.58 22.30 33.30
CA LYS A 6 20.06 21.13 32.52
C LYS A 6 19.20 20.69 31.34
N TYR A 7 18.21 21.50 30.93
CA TYR A 7 17.31 21.13 29.83
C TYR A 7 17.52 21.92 28.52
N GLU A 8 18.26 23.03 28.52
CA GLU A 8 18.46 23.85 27.31
C GLU A 8 19.74 23.51 26.51
N ASP A 9 20.73 22.86 27.12
CA ASP A 9 22.00 22.54 26.44
C ASP A 9 22.04 21.18 25.71
N ARG A 10 20.89 20.52 25.53
CA ARG A 10 20.83 19.20 24.85
C ARG A 10 20.19 19.19 23.47
N CYS A 11 19.85 20.35 22.92
CA CYS A 11 19.24 20.46 21.58
C CYS A 11 20.06 21.24 20.54
N ILE A 12 21.30 21.65 20.85
CA ILE A 12 22.19 22.32 19.88
C ILE A 12 23.48 21.51 19.71
N SER A 13 23.32 20.26 19.27
CA SER A 13 24.31 19.59 18.42
C SER A 13 23.62 19.16 17.13
N MET A 14 22.86 20.08 16.53
CA MET A 14 22.54 19.95 15.10
C MET A 14 23.86 19.90 14.36
N ALA A 15 24.16 18.73 13.78
CA ALA A 15 25.29 18.53 12.90
C ALA A 15 25.35 19.69 11.91
N LYS A 16 26.38 20.54 12.02
CA LYS A 16 26.75 21.50 10.98
C LYS A 16 26.88 20.68 9.70
N THR A 17 25.85 20.73 8.87
CA THR A 17 25.78 19.88 7.69
C THR A 17 26.65 20.56 6.64
N GLU A 18 27.92 20.16 6.58
CA GLU A 18 28.90 20.66 5.61
C GLU A 18 28.28 20.71 4.21
N ALA A 19 28.49 21.82 3.51
CA ALA A 19 28.08 21.96 2.11
C ALA A 19 28.85 20.91 1.30
N GLY A 20 28.14 20.08 0.53
CA GLY A 20 28.76 19.00 -0.24
C GLY A 20 29.76 19.55 -1.26
N ARG A 21 30.89 18.85 -1.45
CA ARG A 21 31.89 19.19 -2.47
C ARG A 21 31.38 18.85 -3.88
N PRO A 22 31.70 19.63 -4.93
CA PRO A 22 31.29 19.34 -6.30
C PRO A 22 31.83 18.00 -6.83
N ASP A 23 33.02 17.61 -6.36
CA ASP A 23 33.75 16.40 -6.80
C ASP A 23 33.33 15.12 -6.05
N GLU A 24 32.32 15.22 -5.19
CA GLU A 24 31.75 14.10 -4.46
C GLU A 24 30.30 13.86 -4.92
N PRO A 25 29.82 12.60 -4.92
CA PRO A 25 28.42 12.32 -5.20
C PRO A 25 27.49 13.10 -4.26
N VAL A 26 26.45 13.71 -4.82
CA VAL A 26 25.45 14.44 -4.03
C VAL A 26 24.75 13.50 -3.06
N ARG A 27 24.64 13.87 -1.78
CA ARG A 27 24.02 13.02 -0.75
C ARG A 27 22.56 13.38 -0.59
N VAL A 28 21.66 12.40 -0.61
CA VAL A 28 20.26 12.57 -0.19
C VAL A 28 20.21 12.62 1.34
N ARG A 29 19.65 13.70 1.89
CA ARG A 29 19.51 13.93 3.34
C ARG A 29 18.16 13.43 3.85
N SER A 30 17.10 13.71 3.12
CA SER A 30 15.75 13.28 3.45
C SER A 30 14.89 13.20 2.20
N VAL A 31 13.80 12.43 2.31
CA VAL A 31 12.75 12.37 1.29
C VAL A 31 11.42 12.67 1.96
N ASP A 32 10.69 13.63 1.39
CA ASP A 32 9.28 13.86 1.70
C ASP A 32 8.43 13.20 0.59
N MET A 33 7.58 12.25 0.98
CA MET A 33 6.70 11.54 0.05
C MET A 33 5.35 12.23 -0.14
N TYR A 34 5.16 13.46 0.37
CA TYR A 34 3.92 14.23 0.24
C TYR A 34 2.67 13.38 0.51
N VAL A 35 2.71 12.61 1.60
CA VAL A 35 1.74 11.54 1.88
C VAL A 35 0.31 12.03 1.79
N SER A 36 -0.02 13.17 2.41
CA SER A 36 -1.38 13.72 2.39
C SER A 36 -1.83 14.16 1.00
N TYR A 37 -0.95 14.80 0.23
CA TYR A 37 -1.25 15.25 -1.14
C TYR A 37 -1.47 14.05 -2.05
N ASN A 38 -0.53 13.09 -2.06
CA ASN A 38 -0.64 11.88 -2.86
C ASN A 38 -1.87 11.06 -2.44
N ALA A 39 -2.20 11.00 -1.15
CA ALA A 39 -3.38 10.27 -0.69
C ALA A 39 -4.71 10.87 -1.17
N GLU A 40 -4.77 12.19 -1.36
CA GLU A 40 -5.92 12.85 -1.99
C GLU A 40 -6.00 12.49 -3.48
N GLN A 41 -4.89 12.62 -4.21
CA GLN A 41 -4.84 12.34 -5.66
C GLN A 41 -5.11 10.87 -6.01
N HIS A 42 -4.67 9.94 -5.16
CA HIS A 42 -4.85 8.50 -5.37
C HIS A 42 -6.13 7.95 -4.73
N PHE A 43 -6.99 8.78 -4.14
CA PHE A 43 -8.20 8.32 -3.43
C PHE A 43 -7.89 7.27 -2.34
N THR A 44 -6.85 7.54 -1.56
CA THR A 44 -6.35 6.67 -0.47
C THR A 44 -6.29 7.39 0.88
N LYS A 45 -6.72 8.65 0.97
CA LYS A 45 -6.85 9.39 2.23
C LYS A 45 -7.70 8.68 3.28
N GLY A 46 -8.59 7.77 2.88
CA GLY A 46 -9.39 6.97 3.80
C GLY A 46 -8.53 6.13 4.74
N PHE A 47 -7.46 5.52 4.21
CA PHE A 47 -6.64 4.54 4.94
C PHE A 47 -5.98 5.15 6.17
N HIS A 48 -6.12 4.48 7.31
CA HIS A 48 -5.46 4.83 8.57
C HIS A 48 -3.95 5.06 8.39
N ARG A 49 -3.27 4.28 7.54
CA ARG A 49 -1.84 4.42 7.23
C ARG A 49 -1.44 5.81 6.71
N THR A 50 -2.34 6.53 6.06
CA THR A 50 -2.07 7.89 5.55
C THR A 50 -2.26 8.99 6.61
N LYS A 51 -2.78 8.61 7.79
CA LYS A 51 -3.19 9.52 8.87
C LYS A 51 -2.58 9.16 10.23
N SER A 52 -1.82 8.07 10.33
CA SER A 52 -1.19 7.63 11.56
C SER A 52 -0.10 8.61 12.03
N GLU A 53 0.38 8.48 13.27
CA GLU A 53 1.47 9.31 13.82
C GLU A 53 2.74 9.30 12.93
N LYS A 54 2.96 8.19 12.23
CA LYS A 54 3.96 8.05 11.16
C LYS A 54 3.21 7.68 9.88
N PRO A 55 2.79 8.67 9.07
CA PRO A 55 2.08 8.41 7.83
C PRO A 55 2.95 7.68 6.82
N ALA A 56 2.38 6.71 6.13
CA ALA A 56 3.03 6.00 5.03
C ALA A 56 2.29 6.25 3.72
N PRO A 57 2.99 6.34 2.57
CA PRO A 57 2.37 6.50 1.26
C PRO A 57 1.50 5.27 0.93
N VAL A 58 0.21 5.51 0.66
CA VAL A 58 -0.68 4.52 0.07
C VAL A 58 -1.08 5.03 -1.31
N LEU A 59 -0.60 4.36 -2.34
CA LEU A 59 -0.67 4.78 -3.74
C LEU A 59 -1.44 3.73 -4.55
N ARG A 60 -1.85 4.11 -5.76
CA ARG A 60 -2.44 3.21 -6.74
C ARG A 60 -1.56 3.14 -7.98
N ARG A 61 -1.40 1.94 -8.53
CA ARG A 61 -0.51 1.68 -9.68
C ARG A 61 -0.97 2.43 -10.95
N GLY A 62 -0.08 2.64 -11.91
CA GLY A 62 -0.43 3.32 -13.17
C GLY A 62 -0.85 4.80 -13.02
N GLN A 63 -0.49 5.45 -11.92
CA GLN A 63 -0.75 6.87 -11.65
C GLN A 63 0.49 7.52 -11.05
N THR A 64 0.72 8.79 -11.36
CA THR A 64 1.86 9.55 -10.85
C THR A 64 1.71 9.91 -9.38
N PHE A 65 2.82 9.87 -8.65
CA PHE A 65 2.93 10.41 -7.30
C PHE A 65 4.16 11.33 -7.20
N ALA A 66 4.08 12.33 -6.33
CA ALA A 66 5.14 13.31 -6.14
C ALA A 66 5.97 13.00 -4.90
N MET A 67 7.27 13.27 -4.96
CA MET A 67 8.17 13.24 -3.81
C MET A 67 9.21 14.35 -3.91
N VAL A 68 9.73 14.81 -2.78
CA VAL A 68 10.82 15.77 -2.72
C VAL A 68 12.05 15.14 -2.08
N ALA A 69 13.14 15.09 -2.84
CA ALA A 69 14.45 14.68 -2.33
C ALA A 69 15.25 15.92 -1.92
N ASN A 70 15.62 16.01 -0.64
CA ASN A 70 16.49 17.06 -0.12
C ASN A 70 17.94 16.58 -0.13
N LEU A 71 18.84 17.40 -0.66
CA LEU A 71 20.20 17.06 -1.03
C LEU A 71 21.23 17.81 -0.17
N SER A 72 22.49 17.36 -0.20
CA SER A 72 23.60 18.03 0.48
C SER A 72 24.10 19.29 -0.22
N ARG A 73 23.96 19.34 -1.55
CA ARG A 73 24.31 20.45 -2.43
C ARG A 73 23.36 20.46 -3.64
N PRO A 74 23.33 21.56 -4.41
CA PRO A 74 22.55 21.59 -5.65
C PRO A 74 22.92 20.44 -6.59
N PHE A 75 21.91 19.89 -7.24
CA PHE A 75 22.06 18.81 -8.20
C PHE A 75 22.59 19.37 -9.53
N ASN A 76 23.69 18.83 -10.03
CA ASN A 76 24.24 19.18 -11.32
C ASN A 76 23.93 18.07 -12.34
N THR A 77 23.06 18.35 -13.30
CA THR A 77 22.61 17.36 -14.29
C THR A 77 23.73 16.84 -15.19
N GLN A 78 24.83 17.60 -15.35
CA GLN A 78 25.99 17.22 -16.17
C GLN A 78 26.94 16.26 -15.45
N THR A 79 27.05 16.36 -14.12
CA THR A 79 28.02 15.57 -13.34
C THR A 79 27.34 14.50 -12.48
N ASP A 80 26.12 14.74 -12.02
CA ASP A 80 25.40 13.87 -11.11
C ASP A 80 24.41 12.98 -11.85
N SER A 81 24.19 11.80 -11.30
CA SER A 81 23.09 10.91 -11.70
C SER A 81 22.36 10.42 -10.46
N LEU A 82 21.05 10.27 -10.59
CA LEU A 82 20.13 9.81 -9.57
C LEU A 82 19.30 8.65 -10.13
N SER A 83 19.13 7.61 -9.34
CA SER A 83 18.26 6.48 -9.69
C SER A 83 17.47 6.07 -8.46
N LEU A 84 16.20 5.73 -8.66
CA LEU A 84 15.35 5.17 -7.62
C LEU A 84 15.37 3.65 -7.75
N PHE A 85 15.43 2.95 -6.63
CA PHE A 85 15.34 1.50 -6.58
C PHE A 85 14.14 1.12 -5.72
N PHE A 86 13.20 0.40 -6.31
CA PHE A 86 12.04 -0.14 -5.62
C PHE A 86 12.20 -1.65 -5.48
N GLY A 87 11.88 -2.19 -4.32
CA GLY A 87 11.82 -3.63 -4.11
C GLY A 87 10.71 -4.03 -3.16
N ILE A 88 10.03 -5.14 -3.44
CA ILE A 88 8.98 -5.67 -2.56
C ILE A 88 9.59 -6.07 -1.21
N LYS A 89 8.92 -5.72 -0.12
CA LYS A 89 9.32 -6.07 1.24
C LYS A 89 9.44 -7.60 1.40
N GLY A 90 10.57 -8.05 1.94
CA GLY A 90 10.81 -9.46 2.24
C GLY A 90 11.33 -10.30 1.06
N VAL A 91 11.58 -9.67 -0.08
CA VAL A 91 12.20 -10.32 -1.25
C VAL A 91 13.70 -10.06 -1.25
N ASP A 92 14.48 -11.09 -1.53
CA ASP A 92 15.91 -10.90 -1.77
C ASP A 92 16.12 -10.11 -3.07
N ARG A 93 16.64 -8.89 -2.89
CA ARG A 93 16.92 -7.92 -3.94
C ARG A 93 18.08 -8.34 -4.86
N THR A 94 18.83 -9.37 -4.48
CA THR A 94 19.88 -9.96 -5.33
C THR A 94 19.31 -10.87 -6.42
N SER A 95 18.08 -11.37 -6.23
CA SER A 95 17.36 -12.08 -7.28
C SER A 95 16.71 -11.03 -8.21
N TYR A 96 17.17 -10.95 -9.45
CA TYR A 96 16.50 -10.18 -10.51
C TYR A 96 15.20 -10.88 -10.94
N ASN A 97 14.32 -11.15 -9.99
CA ASN A 97 12.97 -11.57 -10.27
C ASN A 97 12.28 -10.39 -10.96
N LYS A 98 12.07 -10.54 -12.28
CA LYS A 98 11.36 -9.58 -13.11
C LYS A 98 10.06 -9.20 -12.40
N ASN A 99 9.86 -7.90 -12.18
CA ASN A 99 8.71 -7.24 -11.54
C ASN A 99 8.73 -7.12 -10.01
N ALA A 100 9.60 -7.80 -9.27
CA ALA A 100 9.71 -7.64 -7.80
C ALA A 100 10.73 -6.58 -7.36
N VAL A 101 11.61 -6.18 -8.27
CA VAL A 101 12.60 -5.11 -8.12
C VAL A 101 12.56 -4.23 -9.37
N ALA A 102 12.62 -2.92 -9.20
CA ALA A 102 12.68 -1.94 -10.29
C ALA A 102 13.80 -0.93 -10.03
N MET A 103 14.69 -0.77 -11.01
CA MET A 103 15.64 0.34 -11.06
C MET A 103 15.10 1.39 -12.03
N VAL A 104 14.95 2.62 -11.54
CA VAL A 104 14.28 3.70 -12.25
C VAL A 104 15.24 4.89 -12.33
N PRO A 105 15.96 5.05 -13.46
CA PRO A 105 16.76 6.26 -13.69
C PRO A 105 15.86 7.49 -13.66
N VAL A 106 16.28 8.54 -12.95
CA VAL A 106 15.52 9.79 -12.88
C VAL A 106 15.88 10.65 -14.09
N SER A 107 14.89 10.96 -14.93
CA SER A 107 15.04 11.89 -16.04
C SER A 107 15.03 13.33 -15.57
N PHE A 108 15.82 14.18 -16.24
CA PHE A 108 15.88 15.62 -16.04
C PHE A 108 15.49 16.39 -17.32
N THR A 109 14.97 15.68 -18.33
CA THR A 109 14.55 16.29 -19.60
C THR A 109 13.22 16.99 -19.40
N GLU A 110 13.15 18.26 -19.76
CA GLU A 110 11.89 19.01 -19.74
C GLU A 110 10.90 18.41 -20.74
N GLY A 111 9.65 18.24 -20.32
CA GLY A 111 8.59 17.69 -21.17
C GLY A 111 8.49 16.16 -21.19
N ASP A 112 9.39 15.44 -20.53
CA ASP A 112 9.27 13.98 -20.43
C ASP A 112 7.94 13.57 -19.78
N THR A 113 7.20 12.72 -20.51
CA THR A 113 5.93 12.15 -20.06
C THR A 113 6.16 10.76 -19.51
N LEU A 114 5.57 10.47 -18.36
CA LEU A 114 5.56 9.14 -17.78
C LEU A 114 4.47 8.30 -18.45
N ALA A 115 4.75 7.01 -18.66
CA ALA A 115 3.84 6.07 -19.30
C ALA A 115 3.46 4.94 -18.33
N THR A 116 2.25 4.40 -18.50
CA THR A 116 1.67 3.36 -17.65
C THR A 116 2.22 1.95 -17.93
N ASN A 117 3.12 1.78 -18.89
CA ASN A 117 3.67 0.47 -19.25
C ASN A 117 5.03 0.17 -18.59
N ALA A 118 5.63 1.13 -17.90
CA ALA A 118 6.95 1.00 -17.30
C ALA A 118 7.08 1.87 -16.05
N TRP A 119 8.03 1.52 -15.18
CA TRP A 119 8.44 2.44 -14.13
C TRP A 119 9.15 3.64 -14.74
N GLY A 120 8.80 4.83 -14.28
CA GLY A 120 9.45 6.06 -14.73
C GLY A 120 9.52 7.09 -13.62
N ALA A 121 10.54 7.94 -13.68
CA ALA A 121 10.74 9.05 -12.75
C ALA A 121 11.29 10.26 -13.50
N VAL A 122 10.75 11.44 -13.24
CA VAL A 122 11.16 12.70 -13.87
C VAL A 122 11.22 13.81 -12.84
N VAL A 123 12.24 14.65 -12.93
CA VAL A 123 12.32 15.89 -12.14
C VAL A 123 11.41 16.93 -12.77
N ARG A 124 10.42 17.39 -11.99
CA ARG A 124 9.51 18.48 -12.39
C ARG A 124 10.01 19.84 -11.98
N LYS A 125 10.77 19.91 -10.88
CA LYS A 125 11.33 21.16 -10.36
C LYS A 125 12.64 20.88 -9.64
N SER A 126 13.62 21.75 -9.85
CA SER A 126 14.90 21.75 -9.13
C SER A 126 15.08 23.12 -8.48
N GLU A 127 15.15 23.15 -7.15
CA GLU A 127 15.28 24.38 -6.36
C GLU A 127 16.39 24.24 -5.34
N ASP A 128 17.49 24.99 -5.53
CA ASP A 128 18.69 24.92 -4.68
C ASP A 128 19.12 23.47 -4.40
N LYS A 129 18.79 22.94 -3.21
CA LYS A 129 19.15 21.59 -2.74
C LYS A 129 17.97 20.62 -2.71
N SER A 130 16.89 20.91 -3.43
CA SER A 130 15.67 20.09 -3.41
C SER A 130 15.22 19.75 -4.83
N LEU A 131 14.87 18.49 -5.05
CA LEU A 131 14.31 18.00 -6.31
C LEU A 131 12.88 17.55 -6.09
N LEU A 132 11.93 18.16 -6.80
CA LEU A 132 10.57 17.64 -6.93
C LEU A 132 10.57 16.60 -8.05
N ILE A 133 10.37 15.35 -7.66
CA ILE A 133 10.39 14.19 -8.54
C ILE A 133 8.97 13.66 -8.64
N GLU A 134 8.50 13.47 -9.87
CA GLU A 134 7.27 12.74 -10.15
C GLU A 134 7.64 11.33 -10.59
N VAL A 135 6.99 10.33 -10.00
CA VAL A 135 7.25 8.91 -10.26
C VAL A 135 5.95 8.24 -10.68
N MET A 136 6.02 7.34 -11.66
CA MET A 136 4.89 6.52 -12.09
C MET A 136 5.31 5.05 -12.07
N THR A 137 4.38 4.21 -11.63
CA THR A 137 4.51 2.75 -11.71
C THR A 137 3.76 2.23 -12.93
N PRO A 138 4.13 1.06 -13.48
CA PRO A 138 3.31 0.38 -14.47
C PRO A 138 1.88 0.13 -13.95
N ALA A 139 0.89 0.13 -14.82
CA ALA A 139 -0.49 -0.22 -14.50
C ALA A 139 -0.65 -1.71 -14.14
N ASP A 140 0.34 -2.55 -14.44
CA ASP A 140 0.43 -3.96 -14.02
C ASP A 140 1.43 -4.19 -12.86
N CYS A 141 1.82 -3.11 -12.15
CA CYS A 141 2.71 -3.22 -11.00
C CYS A 141 2.13 -4.18 -9.93
N ILE A 142 3.03 -4.93 -9.28
CA ILE A 142 2.66 -5.83 -8.17
C ILE A 142 2.10 -5.01 -7.00
N VAL A 143 0.94 -5.43 -6.51
CA VAL A 143 0.33 -4.86 -5.33
C VAL A 143 0.95 -5.41 -4.06
N GLY A 144 1.30 -4.52 -3.14
CA GLY A 144 2.02 -4.87 -1.93
C GLY A 144 2.74 -3.71 -1.26
N ALA A 145 3.56 -4.06 -0.28
CA ALA A 145 4.44 -3.14 0.42
C ALA A 145 5.83 -3.13 -0.22
N TRP A 146 6.29 -1.95 -0.61
CA TRP A 146 7.53 -1.69 -1.28
C TRP A 146 8.49 -0.90 -0.39
N ILE A 147 9.78 -1.12 -0.60
CA ILE A 147 10.88 -0.36 0.00
C ILE A 147 11.54 0.42 -1.13
N MET A 148 11.91 1.66 -0.86
CA MET A 148 12.58 2.55 -1.82
C MET A 148 13.99 2.92 -1.34
N ASP A 149 14.95 2.86 -2.26
CA ASP A 149 16.28 3.41 -2.12
C ASP A 149 16.52 4.47 -3.21
N LEU A 150 17.33 5.47 -2.88
CA LEU A 150 17.81 6.49 -3.80
C LEU A 150 19.32 6.35 -3.90
N ASP A 151 19.81 6.11 -5.11
CA ASP A 151 21.23 6.01 -5.40
C ASP A 151 21.69 7.22 -6.19
N THR A 152 22.73 7.86 -5.69
CA THR A 152 23.40 8.98 -6.34
C THR A 152 24.84 8.63 -6.66
N LYS A 153 25.30 9.02 -7.86
CA LYS A 153 26.69 8.81 -8.28
C LYS A 153 27.14 9.90 -9.23
N LEU A 154 28.45 10.11 -9.31
CA LEU A 154 29.05 10.95 -10.34
C LEU A 154 29.10 10.19 -11.67
N ARG A 155 28.69 10.84 -12.75
CA ARG A 155 28.70 10.27 -14.11
C ARG A 155 30.11 9.94 -14.60
N SER A 156 31.11 10.68 -14.13
CA SER A 156 32.53 10.46 -14.42
C SER A 156 33.09 9.20 -13.76
N GLN A 157 32.51 8.75 -12.63
CA GLN A 157 33.00 7.61 -11.87
C GLN A 157 32.01 6.45 -11.95
N ARG A 158 31.96 5.79 -13.13
CA ARG A 158 31.00 4.70 -13.37
C ARG A 158 31.24 3.46 -12.50
N GLU A 159 32.49 3.22 -12.10
CA GLU A 159 32.89 2.03 -11.33
C GLU A 159 32.97 2.28 -9.82
N SER A 160 32.84 3.54 -9.36
CA SER A 160 32.84 3.82 -7.92
C SER A 160 31.48 3.47 -7.30
N PRO A 161 31.46 2.95 -6.06
CA PRO A 161 30.22 2.78 -5.33
C PRO A 161 29.58 4.16 -5.12
N GLY A 162 28.34 4.32 -5.60
CA GLY A 162 27.55 5.52 -5.34
C GLY A 162 27.16 5.65 -3.87
N LEU A 163 26.47 6.74 -3.53
CA LEU A 163 25.84 6.90 -2.23
C LEU A 163 24.39 6.42 -2.30
N ARG A 164 23.97 5.65 -1.29
CA ARG A 164 22.62 5.14 -1.17
C ARG A 164 21.93 5.75 0.04
N TYR A 165 20.68 6.16 -0.15
CA TYR A 165 19.75 6.56 0.89
C TYR A 165 18.55 5.62 0.88
N THR A 166 18.29 4.95 2.01
CA THR A 166 17.09 4.12 2.18
C THR A 166 15.96 4.97 2.79
N TYR A 167 14.82 5.04 2.10
CA TYR A 167 13.62 5.66 2.66
C TYR A 167 13.13 4.82 3.85
N PRO A 168 12.88 5.43 5.03
CA PRO A 168 12.65 4.68 6.26
C PRO A 168 11.32 3.93 6.31
N ASP A 169 10.31 4.39 5.57
CA ASP A 169 8.95 3.84 5.62
C ASP A 169 8.61 2.98 4.39
N LEU A 170 7.55 2.19 4.50
CA LEU A 170 7.05 1.38 3.40
C LEU A 170 6.13 2.21 2.48
N ILE A 171 6.18 1.90 1.20
CA ILE A 171 5.28 2.45 0.18
C ILE A 171 4.28 1.36 -0.19
N TYR A 172 2.99 1.61 0.03
CA TYR A 172 1.94 0.66 -0.33
C TYR A 172 1.43 0.99 -1.73
N ILE A 173 1.46 0.03 -2.64
CA ILE A 173 0.93 0.17 -4.00
C ILE A 173 -0.25 -0.76 -4.14
N LEU A 174 -1.41 -0.20 -4.50
CA LEU A 174 -2.68 -0.89 -4.68
C LEU A 174 -3.11 -0.90 -6.16
N PHE A 175 -4.16 -1.66 -6.46
CA PHE A 175 -4.80 -1.59 -7.77
C PHE A 175 -5.48 -0.23 -7.99
N ASN A 176 -5.69 0.13 -9.26
CA ASN A 176 -6.17 1.44 -9.64
C ASN A 176 -7.45 1.43 -10.50
N PRO A 177 -8.65 1.46 -9.88
CA PRO A 177 -9.91 1.60 -10.60
C PRO A 177 -10.09 2.92 -11.38
N TRP A 178 -9.20 3.90 -11.19
CA TRP A 178 -9.20 5.19 -11.92
C TRP A 178 -8.25 5.19 -13.12
N CYS A 179 -7.32 4.24 -13.24
CA CYS A 179 -6.39 4.15 -14.35
C CYS A 179 -7.01 3.31 -15.48
N LYS A 180 -7.14 3.88 -16.68
CA LYS A 180 -7.72 3.20 -17.85
C LYS A 180 -6.94 1.97 -18.30
N ASP A 181 -5.63 1.97 -18.06
CA ASP A 181 -4.74 0.88 -18.44
C ASP A 181 -4.66 -0.21 -17.36
N ASP A 182 -5.27 -0.01 -16.20
CA ASP A 182 -5.37 -1.03 -15.16
C ASP A 182 -6.55 -1.97 -15.46
N THR A 183 -6.32 -3.27 -15.30
CA THR A 183 -7.34 -4.30 -15.50
C THR A 183 -8.57 -4.12 -14.61
N VAL A 184 -8.46 -3.42 -13.48
CA VAL A 184 -9.58 -3.11 -12.59
C VAL A 184 -10.28 -1.78 -12.89
N TYR A 185 -10.01 -1.12 -14.02
CA TYR A 185 -10.63 0.15 -14.38
C TYR A 185 -12.17 0.10 -14.32
N ILE A 186 -12.77 1.11 -13.70
CA ILE A 186 -14.22 1.33 -13.67
C ILE A 186 -14.48 2.73 -14.21
N GLU A 187 -15.17 2.84 -15.34
CA GLU A 187 -15.44 4.14 -15.97
C GLU A 187 -16.36 5.04 -15.11
N ASN A 188 -17.43 4.46 -14.57
CA ASN A 188 -18.47 5.19 -13.85
C ASN A 188 -17.99 5.62 -12.43
N PRO A 189 -18.01 6.94 -12.11
CA PRO A 189 -17.57 7.45 -10.81
C PRO A 189 -18.42 6.98 -9.63
N ASP A 190 -19.74 6.82 -9.81
CA ASP A 190 -20.64 6.34 -8.75
C ASP A 190 -20.34 4.89 -8.39
N LEU A 191 -19.99 4.08 -9.40
CA LEU A 191 -19.55 2.70 -9.18
C LEU A 191 -18.18 2.65 -8.49
N ARG A 192 -17.24 3.55 -8.82
CA ARG A 192 -15.98 3.66 -8.08
C ARG A 192 -16.21 4.05 -6.62
N PHE A 193 -17.13 4.99 -6.37
CA PHE A 193 -17.47 5.41 -5.02
C PHE A 193 -18.08 4.25 -4.22
N GLU A 194 -19.13 3.62 -4.75
CA GLU A 194 -19.85 2.52 -4.11
C GLU A 194 -18.96 1.28 -3.91
N TYR A 195 -18.16 0.90 -4.91
CA TYR A 195 -17.41 -0.36 -4.85
C TYR A 195 -16.03 -0.22 -4.27
N VAL A 196 -15.43 0.97 -4.23
CA VAL A 196 -14.05 1.12 -3.76
C VAL A 196 -13.96 1.95 -2.50
N LEU A 197 -14.73 3.05 -2.41
CA LEU A 197 -14.61 4.01 -1.31
C LEU A 197 -15.66 3.81 -0.21
N MET A 198 -16.78 3.15 -0.53
CA MET A 198 -17.81 2.86 0.44
C MET A 198 -17.37 1.72 1.37
N HIS A 199 -17.19 2.03 2.65
CA HIS A 199 -16.64 1.12 3.65
C HIS A 199 -17.71 0.60 4.63
N VAL A 200 -18.98 0.87 4.34
CA VAL A 200 -20.16 0.38 5.05
C VAL A 200 -21.19 -0.04 4.00
N GLY A 201 -21.87 -1.15 4.20
CA GLY A 201 -22.91 -1.62 3.29
C GLY A 201 -24.00 -2.40 4.02
N ALA A 202 -24.84 -3.06 3.23
CA ALA A 202 -25.88 -3.96 3.73
C ALA A 202 -25.68 -5.37 3.17
N ILE A 203 -25.79 -6.36 4.06
CA ILE A 203 -25.82 -7.77 3.71
C ILE A 203 -27.24 -8.29 3.93
N TRP A 204 -27.89 -8.75 2.87
CA TRP A 204 -29.23 -9.29 2.96
C TRP A 204 -29.20 -10.74 3.45
N ARG A 205 -29.97 -11.01 4.51
CA ARG A 205 -30.17 -12.32 5.13
C ARG A 205 -31.66 -12.66 5.18
N GLY A 206 -31.99 -13.83 5.73
CA GLY A 206 -33.37 -14.28 5.88
C GLY A 206 -33.79 -15.15 4.70
N SER A 207 -35.09 -15.14 4.40
CA SER A 207 -35.66 -15.90 3.28
C SER A 207 -36.15 -14.95 2.20
N TYR A 208 -36.47 -15.49 1.02
CA TYR A 208 -37.09 -14.74 -0.08
C TYR A 208 -38.34 -13.95 0.37
N GLN A 209 -39.12 -14.50 1.31
CA GLN A 209 -40.34 -13.87 1.85
C GLN A 209 -40.08 -12.92 3.03
N ASN A 210 -38.90 -12.98 3.65
CA ASN A 210 -38.56 -12.16 4.80
C ASN A 210 -37.09 -11.73 4.72
N LEU A 211 -36.84 -10.76 3.85
CA LEU A 211 -35.53 -10.15 3.65
C LEU A 211 -35.18 -9.29 4.87
N ARG A 212 -34.06 -9.62 5.51
CA ARG A 212 -33.54 -8.91 6.67
C ARG A 212 -32.20 -8.25 6.31
N PRO A 213 -32.15 -6.92 6.17
CA PRO A 213 -30.88 -6.23 5.97
C PRO A 213 -30.04 -6.32 7.23
N CYS A 214 -28.76 -6.61 7.07
CA CYS A 214 -27.74 -6.51 8.11
C CYS A 214 -26.77 -5.41 7.71
N HIS A 215 -26.76 -4.29 8.43
CA HIS A 215 -25.73 -3.29 8.24
C HIS A 215 -24.36 -3.90 8.56
N TRP A 216 -23.38 -3.65 7.70
CA TRP A 216 -22.07 -4.25 7.79
C TRP A 216 -20.99 -3.20 7.55
N LYS A 217 -20.11 -3.00 8.52
CA LYS A 217 -18.92 -2.17 8.35
C LYS A 217 -17.80 -3.00 7.72
N TYR A 218 -17.56 -2.83 6.42
CA TYR A 218 -16.39 -3.44 5.77
C TYR A 218 -15.09 -2.93 6.42
N GLY A 219 -15.00 -1.62 6.66
CA GLY A 219 -13.92 -1.03 7.46
C GLY A 219 -12.52 -1.24 6.87
N HIS A 220 -12.39 -1.34 5.54
CA HIS A 220 -11.11 -1.58 4.86
C HIS A 220 -10.08 -0.42 5.01
N PHE A 221 -10.53 0.73 5.51
CA PHE A 221 -9.70 1.89 5.87
C PHE A 221 -9.24 1.93 7.33
N GLU A 222 -9.76 1.03 8.18
CA GLU A 222 -9.46 1.01 9.61
C GLU A 222 -8.01 0.59 9.89
N GLU A 223 -7.56 0.86 11.11
CA GLU A 223 -6.21 0.53 11.56
C GLU A 223 -5.89 -0.96 11.36
N ASN A 224 -4.68 -1.25 10.86
CA ASN A 224 -4.14 -2.59 10.63
C ASN A 224 -4.91 -3.46 9.62
N VAL A 225 -6.00 -2.97 9.01
CA VAL A 225 -6.75 -3.76 8.02
C VAL A 225 -5.95 -3.92 6.74
N LEU A 226 -5.44 -2.83 6.14
CA LEU A 226 -4.59 -2.90 4.95
C LEU A 226 -3.37 -3.82 5.15
N ASP A 227 -2.69 -3.69 6.29
CA ASP A 227 -1.55 -4.55 6.64
C ASP A 227 -1.94 -6.01 6.78
N CYS A 228 -3.12 -6.29 7.33
CA CYS A 228 -3.68 -7.63 7.40
C CYS A 228 -3.90 -8.19 6.01
N CYS A 229 -4.50 -7.41 5.10
CA CYS A 229 -4.77 -7.87 3.74
C CYS A 229 -3.49 -8.23 3.01
N LEU A 230 -2.46 -7.38 3.08
CA LEU A 230 -1.17 -7.65 2.43
C LEU A 230 -0.41 -8.82 3.08
N TYR A 231 -0.57 -9.01 4.39
CA TYR A 231 -0.05 -10.18 5.09
C TYR A 231 -0.74 -11.46 4.62
N LEU A 232 -2.07 -11.45 4.44
CA LEU A 232 -2.82 -12.59 3.94
C LEU A 232 -2.41 -13.00 2.53
N LEU A 233 -2.09 -12.04 1.65
CA LEU A 233 -1.62 -12.34 0.30
C LEU A 233 -0.28 -13.10 0.29
N THR A 234 0.68 -12.66 1.12
CA THR A 234 2.07 -13.10 1.00
C THR A 234 2.49 -14.15 2.02
N ASN A 235 1.83 -14.20 3.18
CA ASN A 235 2.22 -15.09 4.29
C ASN A 235 1.27 -16.26 4.54
N VAL A 236 0.00 -16.15 4.11
CA VAL A 236 -1.04 -17.18 4.31
C VAL A 236 -1.42 -17.75 2.94
N GLY A 237 -1.34 -19.07 2.76
CA GLY A 237 -1.41 -19.72 1.43
C GLY A 237 -0.26 -19.37 0.47
N LYS A 238 0.47 -18.27 0.72
CA LYS A 238 1.66 -17.77 0.01
C LYS A 238 1.44 -17.60 -1.50
N LEU A 239 0.65 -16.60 -1.89
CA LEU A 239 0.53 -16.22 -3.29
C LEU A 239 1.91 -15.82 -3.83
N LYS A 240 2.27 -16.37 -5.00
CA LYS A 240 3.53 -16.01 -5.67
C LYS A 240 3.50 -14.54 -6.05
N LEU A 241 4.60 -13.82 -5.83
CA LEU A 241 4.65 -12.37 -6.01
C LEU A 241 4.19 -11.87 -7.39
N PRO A 242 4.57 -12.48 -8.53
CA PRO A 242 4.05 -12.04 -9.83
C PRO A 242 2.52 -12.15 -9.92
N ALA A 243 1.91 -13.10 -9.22
CA ALA A 243 0.45 -13.25 -9.20
C ALA A 243 -0.25 -12.15 -8.38
N CYS A 244 0.47 -11.42 -7.51
CA CYS A 244 -0.08 -10.25 -6.81
C CYS A 244 -0.31 -9.04 -7.73
N ALA A 245 0.12 -9.09 -9.00
CA ALA A 245 -0.24 -8.11 -10.02
C ALA A 245 -1.57 -8.40 -10.74
N ASP A 246 -2.07 -9.64 -10.64
CA ASP A 246 -3.27 -10.10 -11.35
C ASP A 246 -4.49 -10.08 -10.40
N PRO A 247 -5.52 -9.26 -10.66
CA PRO A 247 -6.67 -9.17 -9.78
C PRO A 247 -7.48 -10.47 -9.70
N VAL A 248 -7.45 -11.32 -10.74
CA VAL A 248 -8.16 -12.61 -10.75
C VAL A 248 -7.47 -13.60 -9.80
N LEU A 249 -6.14 -13.65 -9.85
CA LEU A 249 -5.36 -14.52 -8.96
C LEU A 249 -5.42 -14.04 -7.51
N VAL A 250 -5.36 -12.73 -7.30
CA VAL A 250 -5.57 -12.11 -5.98
C VAL A 250 -6.97 -12.44 -5.46
N ALA A 251 -8.02 -12.30 -6.29
CA ALA A 251 -9.39 -12.58 -5.88
C ALA A 251 -9.58 -14.06 -5.46
N ARG A 252 -9.05 -14.98 -6.28
CA ARG A 252 -9.06 -16.42 -6.00
C ARG A 252 -8.32 -16.72 -4.69
N HIS A 253 -7.15 -16.13 -4.48
CA HIS A 253 -6.36 -16.33 -3.27
C HIS A 253 -7.09 -15.85 -2.02
N VAL A 254 -7.63 -14.62 -2.05
CA VAL A 254 -8.40 -14.05 -0.93
C VAL A 254 -9.58 -14.95 -0.56
N SER A 255 -10.32 -15.46 -1.56
CA SER A 255 -11.45 -16.37 -1.30
C SER A 255 -11.05 -17.65 -0.57
N ALA A 256 -9.83 -18.16 -0.81
CA ALA A 256 -9.31 -19.35 -0.13
C ALA A 256 -8.86 -19.01 1.30
N VAL A 257 -8.06 -17.96 1.48
CA VAL A 257 -7.45 -17.64 2.78
C VAL A 257 -8.41 -17.01 3.80
N VAL A 258 -9.61 -16.61 3.38
CA VAL A 258 -10.65 -16.16 4.30
C VAL A 258 -11.25 -17.35 5.09
N ASN A 259 -11.31 -18.54 4.50
CA ASN A 259 -11.78 -19.76 5.18
C ASN A 259 -10.62 -20.49 5.88
N SER A 260 -10.83 -20.91 7.13
CA SER A 260 -9.78 -21.58 7.90
C SER A 260 -9.64 -23.09 7.66
N SER A 261 -10.57 -23.73 6.95
CA SER A 261 -10.64 -25.20 6.88
C SER A 261 -9.38 -25.86 6.30
N ASP A 262 -8.70 -25.20 5.35
CA ASP A 262 -7.59 -25.80 4.62
C ASP A 262 -6.23 -25.13 4.92
N ASP A 263 -6.22 -23.80 5.13
CA ASP A 263 -4.97 -22.99 5.11
C ASP A 263 -4.69 -22.15 6.38
N GLN A 264 -5.31 -22.43 7.54
CA GLN A 264 -5.24 -21.55 8.73
C GLN A 264 -5.67 -20.10 8.41
N GLY A 265 -6.64 -19.97 7.52
CA GLY A 265 -7.25 -18.72 7.09
C GLY A 265 -7.95 -17.92 8.19
N VAL A 266 -8.55 -16.81 7.79
CA VAL A 266 -9.01 -15.75 8.70
C VAL A 266 -10.06 -16.23 9.70
N LEU A 267 -11.05 -17.00 9.24
CA LEU A 267 -12.28 -17.23 9.99
C LEU A 267 -12.66 -18.71 10.01
N MET A 268 -13.06 -19.20 11.18
CA MET A 268 -13.52 -20.57 11.39
C MET A 268 -15.05 -20.66 11.34
N GLY A 269 -15.58 -21.49 10.44
CA GLY A 269 -17.01 -21.72 10.28
C GLY A 269 -17.63 -22.52 11.43
N ASN A 270 -18.84 -22.17 11.88
CA ASN A 270 -19.60 -22.98 12.84
C ASN A 270 -21.12 -22.83 12.65
N TRP A 271 -21.82 -23.96 12.51
CA TRP A 271 -23.28 -24.06 12.35
C TRP A 271 -23.97 -24.88 13.47
N SER A 272 -23.22 -25.34 14.47
CA SER A 272 -23.71 -26.23 15.53
C SER A 272 -24.60 -25.55 16.59
N GLN A 273 -24.91 -24.27 16.43
CA GLN A 273 -25.58 -23.39 17.42
C GLN A 273 -24.86 -23.25 18.77
N ASN A 274 -23.80 -24.01 19.03
CA ASN A 274 -22.91 -23.86 20.17
C ASN A 274 -21.66 -23.07 19.75
N PHE A 275 -21.56 -21.83 20.22
CA PHE A 275 -20.45 -20.93 19.91
C PHE A 275 -19.48 -20.76 21.09
N ALA A 276 -19.40 -21.75 21.99
CA ALA A 276 -18.45 -21.73 23.09
C ALA A 276 -17.00 -21.55 22.59
N GLY A 277 -16.25 -20.66 23.25
CA GLY A 277 -14.87 -20.35 22.89
C GLY A 277 -14.70 -19.39 21.70
N GLY A 278 -15.76 -18.74 21.24
CA GLY A 278 -15.72 -17.74 20.18
C GLY A 278 -16.89 -16.75 20.24
N VAL A 279 -17.03 -15.96 19.17
CA VAL A 279 -18.12 -15.01 18.98
C VAL A 279 -19.21 -15.65 18.11
N PRO A 280 -20.50 -15.60 18.52
CA PRO A 280 -21.60 -16.02 17.66
C PRO A 280 -21.61 -15.26 16.33
N PRO A 281 -21.78 -15.93 15.16
CA PRO A 281 -21.75 -15.29 13.85
C PRO A 281 -22.74 -14.12 13.67
N ILE A 282 -23.86 -14.14 14.41
CA ILE A 282 -24.88 -13.09 14.38
C ILE A 282 -24.42 -11.78 15.05
N SER A 283 -23.44 -11.86 15.95
CA SER A 283 -22.96 -10.72 16.75
C SER A 283 -21.97 -9.83 16.00
N TRP A 284 -21.42 -10.30 14.87
CA TRP A 284 -20.54 -9.49 14.06
C TRP A 284 -21.31 -8.39 13.34
N THR A 285 -20.78 -7.17 13.40
CA THR A 285 -21.32 -5.98 12.73
C THR A 285 -20.38 -5.42 11.65
N GLY A 286 -19.22 -6.05 11.47
CA GLY A 286 -18.20 -5.59 10.52
C GLY A 286 -16.98 -6.50 10.46
N SER A 287 -16.16 -6.28 9.42
CA SER A 287 -14.98 -7.10 9.13
C SER A 287 -13.73 -6.64 9.89
N ASN A 288 -13.65 -5.35 10.24
CA ASN A 288 -12.45 -4.76 10.83
C ASN A 288 -12.05 -5.46 12.14
N ALA A 289 -12.99 -5.77 13.03
CA ALA A 289 -12.69 -6.44 14.29
C ALA A 289 -12.12 -7.86 14.07
N ILE A 290 -12.66 -8.59 13.08
CA ILE A 290 -12.19 -9.93 12.72
C ILE A 290 -10.77 -9.85 12.16
N LEU A 291 -10.54 -8.96 11.18
CA LEU A 291 -9.24 -8.81 10.54
C LEU A 291 -8.17 -8.32 11.52
N GLN A 292 -8.51 -7.37 12.40
CA GLN A 292 -7.60 -6.89 13.44
C GLN A 292 -7.25 -7.99 14.45
N GLN A 293 -8.24 -8.80 14.87
CA GLN A 293 -8.00 -9.93 15.78
C GLN A 293 -7.12 -10.99 15.12
N TYR A 294 -7.41 -11.35 13.86
CA TYR A 294 -6.58 -12.27 13.09
C TYR A 294 -5.15 -11.72 12.95
N TYR A 295 -5.00 -10.45 12.55
CA TYR A 295 -3.70 -9.84 12.34
C TYR A 295 -2.86 -9.79 13.63
N LYS A 296 -3.49 -9.55 14.77
CA LYS A 296 -2.82 -9.53 16.08
C LYS A 296 -2.38 -10.93 16.54
N THR A 297 -3.23 -11.93 16.33
CA THR A 297 -3.02 -13.28 16.90
C THR A 297 -2.37 -14.27 15.92
N LYS A 298 -2.45 -13.97 14.62
CA LYS A 298 -2.09 -14.84 13.50
C LYS A 298 -2.78 -16.21 13.57
N LYS A 299 -4.01 -16.23 14.11
CA LYS A 299 -4.81 -17.44 14.33
C LYS A 299 -6.24 -17.24 13.83
N PRO A 300 -6.89 -18.29 13.30
CA PRO A 300 -8.28 -18.20 12.86
C PRO A 300 -9.22 -17.66 13.95
N VAL A 301 -10.07 -16.71 13.57
CA VAL A 301 -11.08 -16.10 14.43
C VAL A 301 -12.32 -17.00 14.47
N LYS A 302 -12.88 -17.18 15.66
CA LYS A 302 -14.09 -17.99 15.89
C LYS A 302 -15.27 -17.05 16.20
N PHE A 303 -16.43 -17.11 15.55
CA PHE A 303 -16.83 -17.97 14.43
C PHE A 303 -17.48 -17.19 13.30
N GLY A 304 -17.55 -17.82 12.12
CA GLY A 304 -18.18 -17.29 10.92
C GLY A 304 -19.31 -18.15 10.38
N GLN A 305 -20.19 -17.51 9.62
CA GLN A 305 -21.09 -18.15 8.66
C GLN A 305 -20.99 -17.40 7.33
N CYS A 306 -21.69 -17.88 6.31
CA CYS A 306 -21.64 -17.40 4.93
C CYS A 306 -21.65 -15.87 4.79
N TRP A 307 -22.53 -15.12 5.48
CA TRP A 307 -22.54 -13.66 5.42
C TRP A 307 -21.31 -13.00 6.06
N VAL A 308 -20.73 -13.61 7.10
CA VAL A 308 -19.51 -13.12 7.77
C VAL A 308 -18.32 -13.31 6.84
N PHE A 309 -18.21 -14.48 6.19
CA PHE A 309 -17.18 -14.73 5.18
C PHE A 309 -17.27 -13.75 4.01
N ALA A 310 -18.49 -13.49 3.52
CA ALA A 310 -18.70 -12.52 2.44
C ALA A 310 -18.34 -11.09 2.86
N GLY A 311 -18.69 -10.68 4.08
CA GLY A 311 -18.30 -9.39 4.64
C GLY A 311 -16.78 -9.23 4.76
N VAL A 312 -16.08 -10.24 5.27
CA VAL A 312 -14.61 -10.25 5.39
C VAL A 312 -13.95 -10.21 4.02
N THR A 313 -14.39 -11.03 3.07
CA THR A 313 -13.89 -11.06 1.70
C THR A 313 -14.07 -9.71 1.00
N THR A 314 -15.20 -9.04 1.21
CA THR A 314 -15.45 -7.71 0.66
C THR A 314 -14.52 -6.65 1.24
N ALA A 315 -14.21 -6.73 2.54
CA ALA A 315 -13.24 -5.83 3.17
C ALA A 315 -11.81 -6.03 2.63
N GLU A 316 -11.38 -7.29 2.50
CA GLU A 316 -10.10 -7.66 1.89
C GLU A 316 -9.96 -7.11 0.46
N HIS A 317 -10.97 -7.30 -0.39
CA HIS A 317 -10.94 -6.74 -1.74
C HIS A 317 -11.04 -5.21 -1.78
N GLY A 318 -11.74 -4.58 -0.83
CA GLY A 318 -11.78 -3.13 -0.68
C GLY A 318 -10.43 -2.51 -0.31
N SER A 319 -9.62 -3.22 0.48
CA SER A 319 -8.27 -2.79 0.83
C SER A 319 -7.29 -2.92 -0.35
N VAL A 320 -7.57 -3.77 -1.34
CA VAL A 320 -6.58 -4.15 -2.39
C VAL A 320 -7.03 -3.78 -3.81
N THR A 321 -8.23 -4.13 -4.27
CA THR A 321 -8.55 -4.36 -5.71
C THR A 321 -9.81 -3.72 -6.29
N ASN A 322 -10.94 -3.73 -5.56
CA ASN A 322 -12.28 -3.99 -6.11
C ASN A 322 -12.53 -3.88 -7.65
N ARG A 323 -12.34 -5.01 -8.35
CA ARG A 323 -13.14 -5.46 -9.51
C ARG A 323 -13.44 -6.96 -9.39
N LEU A 324 -14.72 -7.29 -9.31
CA LEU A 324 -15.32 -8.52 -9.82
C LEU A 324 -16.53 -8.04 -10.65
N ASP A 325 -16.81 -8.69 -11.79
CA ASP A 325 -17.90 -8.29 -12.70
C ASP A 325 -19.32 -8.63 -12.16
N ALA A 326 -19.42 -8.98 -10.88
CA ALA A 326 -20.46 -8.46 -10.01
C ALA A 326 -19.72 -7.63 -8.97
N PRO A 327 -20.00 -6.32 -8.83
CA PRO A 327 -19.38 -5.53 -7.78
C PRO A 327 -19.41 -6.30 -6.47
N ALA A 328 -18.36 -6.22 -5.65
CA ALA A 328 -18.27 -6.90 -4.35
C ALA A 328 -19.35 -6.38 -3.39
N ARG A 329 -20.59 -6.70 -3.72
CA ARG A 329 -21.80 -6.65 -2.95
C ARG A 329 -21.93 -8.06 -2.43
N VAL A 330 -22.22 -8.19 -1.14
CA VAL A 330 -22.73 -9.45 -0.65
C VAL A 330 -24.13 -9.60 -1.26
N LEU A 331 -24.23 -10.34 -2.36
CA LEU A 331 -25.51 -10.75 -2.91
C LEU A 331 -26.16 -11.68 -1.89
N ALA A 332 -27.47 -11.48 -1.69
CA ALA A 332 -28.27 -12.07 -0.62
C ALA A 332 -27.83 -13.50 -0.28
N VAL A 333 -27.54 -13.74 0.99
CA VAL A 333 -27.14 -15.06 1.48
C VAL A 333 -28.39 -15.75 1.98
N THR A 334 -29.10 -16.41 1.07
CA THR A 334 -30.22 -17.29 1.41
C THR A 334 -29.65 -18.65 1.83
N GLN A 335 -30.05 -19.13 3.01
CA GLN A 335 -29.78 -20.51 3.45
C GLN A 335 -30.56 -21.52 2.61
#